data_AF-A0A522X7E7-F1
#
_entry.id   AF-A0A522X7E7-F1
#
_cell.length_a   1.000
_cell.length_b   1.000
_cell.length_c   1.000
_cell.angle_alpha   90.00
_cell.angle_beta   90.00
_cell.angle_gamma   90.00
#
_symmetry.space_group_name_H-M   'P 1'
#
loop_
_entity.id
_entity.type
_entity.pdbx_description
1 polymer ?
#
loop_
_entity_poly.entity_id
_entity_poly.type
_entity_poly.pdbx_seq_one_letter_code
_entity_poly.pdbx_strand_id
1 'polypeptide(L)' 'PYALALLKNYRSLMPMAMEANKPMFFLKSADGAIGSHQEAVASCYADFKKLAGKIAANAGITFS' A
#
# COMPACT_ATOMS: atom_id res chain seq x y z
N PRO A 1 8.23 -14.65 14.05
CA PRO A 1 9.35 -13.78 14.50
C PRO A 1 9.67 -12.71 13.44
N TYR A 2 10.04 -11.51 13.86
CA TYR A 2 10.05 -10.21 13.16
C TYR A 2 8.70 -9.47 13.07
N ALA A 3 7.58 -10.12 12.72
CA ALA A 3 6.22 -9.54 12.72
C ALA A 3 6.19 -8.05 12.29
N LEU A 4 6.78 -7.76 11.12
CA LEU A 4 7.20 -6.40 10.76
C LEU A 4 6.02 -5.42 10.62
N ALA A 5 4.85 -5.89 10.21
CA ALA A 5 3.62 -5.10 10.20
C ALA A 5 2.36 -5.99 10.25
N LEU A 6 1.26 -5.39 10.68
CA LEU A 6 -0.10 -5.86 10.44
C LEU A 6 -0.73 -4.92 9.40
N LEU A 7 -1.00 -5.43 8.20
CA LEU A 7 -1.62 -4.66 7.13
C LEU A 7 -3.14 -4.79 7.17
N LYS A 8 -3.82 -3.69 6.84
CA LYS A 8 -5.28 -3.69 6.71
C LYS A 8 -5.69 -4.59 5.55
N ASN A 9 -6.90 -5.13 5.63
CA ASN A 9 -7.49 -5.84 4.52
C ASN A 9 -8.13 -4.82 3.54
N TYR A 10 -7.38 -4.40 2.51
CA TYR A 10 -7.86 -3.45 1.49
C TYR A 10 -8.77 -4.12 0.46
N ARG A 11 -9.91 -4.65 0.92
CA ARG A 11 -10.81 -5.54 0.16
C ARG A 11 -11.29 -4.98 -1.18
N SER A 12 -11.47 -3.66 -1.30
CA SER A 12 -11.88 -3.02 -2.56
C SER A 12 -10.72 -2.59 -3.44
N LEU A 13 -9.55 -2.27 -2.87
CA LEU A 13 -8.39 -1.84 -3.66
C LEU A 13 -7.73 -3.01 -4.38
N MET A 14 -7.72 -4.20 -3.79
CA MET A 14 -7.11 -5.38 -4.39
C MET A 14 -7.73 -5.74 -5.75
N PRO A 15 -9.06 -5.88 -5.90
CA PRO A 15 -9.66 -6.15 -7.21
C PRO A 15 -9.42 -5.02 -8.22
N MET A 16 -9.56 -3.75 -7.81
CA MET A 16 -9.28 -2.60 -8.69
C MET A 16 -7.82 -2.58 -9.19
N ALA A 17 -6.88 -2.91 -8.32
CA ALA A 17 -5.46 -3.02 -8.64
C ALA A 17 -5.18 -4.13 -9.67
N MET A 18 -5.89 -5.26 -9.55
CA MET A 18 -5.81 -6.37 -10.51
C MET A 18 -6.35 -5.94 -11.88
N GLU A 19 -7.53 -5.32 -11.94
CA GLU A 19 -8.13 -4.84 -13.18
C GLU A 19 -7.24 -3.79 -13.88
N ALA A 20 -6.71 -2.83 -13.11
CA ALA A 20 -5.83 -1.79 -13.62
C ALA A 20 -4.37 -2.25 -13.83
N ASN A 21 -4.05 -3.51 -13.55
CA ASN A 21 -2.71 -4.11 -13.65
C ASN A 21 -1.60 -3.29 -12.99
N LYS A 22 -1.84 -2.87 -11.74
CA LYS A 22 -0.89 -2.04 -10.98
C LYS A 22 -1.03 -2.20 -9.47
N PRO A 23 -0.03 -1.78 -8.67
CA PRO A 23 -0.11 -1.81 -7.21
C PRO A 23 -1.29 -0.99 -6.66
N MET A 24 -1.91 -1.46 -5.56
CA MET A 24 -3.04 -0.78 -4.89
C MET A 24 -2.72 0.68 -4.54
N PHE A 25 -1.50 0.94 -4.06
CA PHE A 25 -1.06 2.29 -3.68
C PHE A 25 -0.72 3.21 -4.88
N PHE A 26 -0.90 2.74 -6.13
CA PHE A 26 -0.79 3.52 -7.37
C PHE A 26 -2.12 3.68 -8.13
N LEU A 27 -3.23 3.26 -7.52
CA LEU A 27 -4.57 3.56 -8.02
C LEU A 27 -4.79 5.08 -8.03
N LYS A 28 -5.41 5.57 -9.12
CA LYS A 28 -5.77 6.97 -9.34
C LYS A 28 -7.28 7.05 -9.53
N SER A 29 -7.81 8.28 -9.54
CA SER A 29 -9.23 8.51 -9.85
C SER A 29 -9.62 7.92 -11.22
N ALA A 30 -8.69 7.89 -12.18
CA ALA A 30 -8.89 7.29 -13.50
C ALA A 30 -9.17 5.77 -13.48
N ASP A 31 -8.84 5.08 -12.39
CA ASP A 31 -9.06 3.64 -12.20
C ASP A 31 -10.26 3.37 -11.27
N GLY A 32 -11.08 4.39 -11.01
CA GLY A 32 -12.24 4.29 -10.12
C GLY A 32 -11.92 4.49 -8.63
N ALA A 33 -10.67 4.82 -8.25
CA ALA A 33 -10.32 5.16 -6.87
C ALA A 33 -10.73 6.61 -6.53
N ILE A 34 -12.03 6.82 -6.33
CA ILE A 34 -12.64 8.11 -5.98
C ILE A 34 -13.26 8.09 -4.58
N GLY A 35 -13.36 9.27 -3.96
CA GLY A 35 -13.94 9.41 -2.62
C GLY A 35 -13.16 8.60 -1.57
N SER A 36 -13.86 7.76 -0.81
CA SER A 36 -13.27 6.94 0.26
C SER A 36 -12.20 5.95 -0.23
N HIS A 37 -12.25 5.54 -1.51
CA HIS A 37 -11.19 4.71 -2.08
C HIS A 37 -9.87 5.48 -2.19
N GLN A 38 -9.91 6.78 -2.49
CA GLN A 38 -8.70 7.59 -2.60
C GLN A 38 -7.99 7.74 -1.24
N GLU A 39 -8.75 7.90 -0.15
CA GLU A 39 -8.23 7.88 1.21
C GLU A 39 -7.63 6.51 1.56
N ALA A 40 -8.30 5.42 1.16
CA ALA A 40 -7.79 4.07 1.36
C ALA A 40 -6.48 3.83 0.59
N VAL A 41 -6.33 4.37 -0.62
CA VAL A 41 -5.09 4.31 -1.42
C VAL A 41 -3.95 5.04 -0.70
N ALA A 42 -4.22 6.24 -0.17
CA ALA A 42 -3.22 7.00 0.60
C ALA A 42 -2.80 6.26 1.88
N SER A 43 -3.75 5.67 2.62
CA SER A 43 -3.44 4.83 3.79
C SER A 43 -2.65 3.60 3.39
N CYS A 44 -2.99 2.96 2.25
CA CYS A 44 -2.26 1.82 1.72
C CYS A 44 -0.80 2.18 1.45
N TYR A 45 -0.56 3.31 0.78
CA TYR A 45 0.81 3.79 0.54
C TYR A 45 1.59 3.98 1.85
N ALA A 46 1.00 4.64 2.85
CA ALA A 46 1.66 4.88 4.13
C ALA A 46 2.00 3.58 4.87
N ASP A 47 1.08 2.61 4.89
CA ASP A 47 1.26 1.32 5.56
C ASP A 47 2.38 0.50 4.89
N PHE A 48 2.43 0.48 3.55
CA PHE A 48 3.50 -0.19 2.79
C PHE A 48 4.84 0.55 2.88
N LYS A 49 4.86 1.89 2.87
CA LYS A 49 6.10 2.67 3.09
C LYS A 49 6.70 2.38 4.46
N LYS A 50 5.87 2.30 5.51
CA LYS A 50 6.30 1.94 6.87
C LYS A 50 6.86 0.52 6.94
N LEU A 51 6.20 -0.43 6.28
CA LEU A 51 6.70 -1.81 6.21
C LEU A 51 8.05 -1.87 5.48
N ALA A 52 8.18 -1.21 4.33
CA ALA A 52 9.43 -1.15 3.57
C ALA A 52 10.58 -0.54 4.38
N GLY A 53 10.32 0.55 5.11
CA GLY A 53 11.31 1.15 6.01
C GLY A 53 11.75 0.22 7.14
N LYS A 54 10.82 -0.55 7.73
CA LYS A 54 11.18 -1.56 8.74
C LYS A 54 12.03 -2.68 8.14
N ILE A 55 11.71 -3.15 6.94
CA ILE A 55 12.50 -4.17 6.23
C ILE A 55 13.91 -3.64 5.99
N ALA A 56 14.03 -2.43 5.42
CA ALA A 56 15.32 -1.81 5.11
C ALA A 56 16.17 -1.62 6.37
N ALA A 57 15.58 -1.15 7.48
CA ALA A 57 16.27 -0.99 8.76
C ALA A 57 16.81 -2.33 9.30
N ASN A 58 16.04 -3.42 9.16
CA ASN A 58 16.50 -4.76 9.57
C ASN A 58 17.57 -5.34 8.63
N ALA A 59 17.58 -4.91 7.36
CA ALA A 59 18.57 -5.32 6.36
C ALA A 59 19.84 -4.45 6.36
N GLY A 60 19.91 -3.38 7.16
CA GLY A 60 21.03 -2.43 7.14
C GLY A 60 21.07 -1.54 5.89
N ILE A 61 19.94 -1.32 5.25
CA ILE A 61 19.79 -0.52 4.01
C ILE A 61 19.17 0.83 4.35
N THR A 62 19.70 1.93 3.81
CA THR A 62 19.11 3.27 3.94
C THR A 62 17.79 3.36 3.15
N PHE A 63 16.75 3.89 3.78
CA PHE A 63 15.41 4.06 3.19
C PHE A 63 14.92 5.50 3.41
N SER A 64 14.44 6.16 2.34
CA SER A 64 13.97 7.56 2.32
C SER A 64 12.54 7.67 1.78
#